data_AF-A0AAV2BZ47-F1
#
_entry.id   AF-A0AAV2BZ47-F1
#
_cell.length_a   1.000
_cell.length_b   1.000
_cell.length_c   1.000
_cell.angle_alpha   90.00
_cell.angle_beta   90.00
_cell.angle_gamma   90.00
#
_symmetry.space_group_name_H-M   'P 1'
#
loop_
_entity.id
_entity.type
_entity.pdbx_description
1 polymer ?
#
loop_
_entity_poly.entity_id
_entity_poly.type
_entity_poly.pdbx_seq_one_letter_code
_entity_poly.pdbx_strand_id
1 'polypeptide(L)'
;MDPRDFYGDDLVGELRRRVEAGGNCTNPFLILVLCNAGDTMTARDVERVTAAYGMKYRPFWTDYESLSSMALSCISTRSDVSVDEGKLNNMLQELKKRQFQNGTIGNFRTTALVTQALFIHDSYKTDFDLDSAIKFLTDHLSGRNSRLDSYYALPVLNRRSLLNVTSGHCRKESDAKEEALQKELNVNRETITVFLSILMGEESNGDRLWRLRMFVNSTIYDAIETWAKIGHRTEGGVQRGGKQAVCLGLEWEGRRSRDGDVLVRLSENSQLGQRSEDGGTKSRGYKTSA
;
A
#
# COMPACT_ATOMS: atom_id res chain seq x y z
N MET A 1 3.88 25.88 -3.02
CA MET A 1 2.88 25.82 -4.11
C MET A 1 1.56 25.48 -3.46
N ASP A 2 0.49 26.18 -3.80
CA ASP A 2 -0.83 25.99 -3.20
C ASP A 2 -1.61 24.92 -4.00
N PRO A 3 -2.05 23.80 -3.39
CA PRO A 3 -2.82 22.78 -4.10
C PRO A 3 -4.25 23.22 -4.48
N ARG A 4 -4.76 24.32 -3.92
CA ARG A 4 -6.06 24.91 -4.30
C ARG A 4 -5.97 25.83 -5.52
N ASP A 5 -4.76 26.22 -5.91
CA ASP A 5 -4.46 27.00 -7.12
C ASP A 5 -3.24 26.40 -7.83
N PHE A 6 -3.36 25.13 -8.21
CA PHE A 6 -2.32 24.43 -8.94
C PHE A 6 -2.50 24.72 -10.44
N TYR A 7 -1.84 25.78 -10.94
CA TYR A 7 -1.97 26.23 -12.32
C TYR A 7 -3.43 26.55 -12.73
N GLY A 8 -4.22 27.10 -11.82
CA GLY A 8 -5.64 27.38 -12.04
C GLY A 8 -6.59 26.22 -11.73
N ASP A 9 -6.06 25.05 -11.35
CA ASP A 9 -6.86 23.89 -10.92
C ASP A 9 -6.90 23.75 -9.39
N ASP A 10 -8.10 23.53 -8.84
CA ASP A 10 -8.30 23.18 -7.43
C ASP A 10 -8.22 21.65 -7.26
N LEU A 11 -7.00 21.16 -6.96
CA LEU A 11 -6.76 19.72 -6.75
C LEU A 11 -7.42 19.21 -5.47
N VAL A 12 -7.58 20.07 -4.46
CA VAL A 12 -8.22 19.71 -3.19
C VAL A 12 -9.71 19.48 -3.42
N GLY A 13 -10.37 20.40 -4.13
CA GLY A 13 -11.76 20.29 -4.54
C GLY A 13 -12.02 19.06 -5.42
N GLU A 14 -11.13 18.78 -6.37
CA GLU A 14 -11.24 17.57 -7.21
C GLU A 14 -11.11 16.28 -6.40
N LEU A 15 -10.16 16.21 -5.45
CA LEU A 15 -10.03 15.07 -4.56
C LEU A 15 -11.28 14.89 -3.68
N ARG A 16 -11.83 15.98 -3.13
CA ARG A 16 -13.07 15.95 -2.34
C ARG A 16 -14.23 15.37 -3.14
N ARG A 17 -14.42 15.80 -4.39
CA ARG A 17 -15.46 15.23 -5.28
C ARG A 17 -15.32 13.73 -5.44
N ARG A 18 -14.09 13.22 -5.62
CA ARG A 18 -13.83 11.78 -5.77
C ARG A 18 -14.11 11.00 -4.49
N VAL A 19 -13.76 11.56 -3.33
CA VAL A 19 -14.08 10.95 -2.03
C VAL A 19 -15.59 10.85 -1.83
N GLU A 20 -16.34 11.91 -2.14
CA GLU A 20 -17.79 11.90 -2.02
C GLU A 20 -18.45 10.91 -3.01
N ALA A 21 -17.95 10.83 -4.23
CA ALA A 21 -18.41 9.86 -5.23
C ALA A 21 -18.11 8.40 -4.86
N GLY A 22 -17.05 8.15 -4.09
CA GLY A 22 -16.65 6.82 -3.61
C GLY A 22 -17.57 6.20 -2.55
N GLY A 23 -18.56 6.94 -2.05
CA GLY A 23 -19.54 6.43 -1.10
C GLY A 23 -18.98 6.24 0.32
N ASN A 24 -19.28 5.10 0.94
CA ASN A 24 -19.02 4.84 2.37
C ASN A 24 -17.66 4.16 2.65
N CYS A 25 -16.98 3.67 1.62
CA CYS A 25 -15.65 3.07 1.75
C CYS A 25 -14.64 3.93 0.99
N THR A 26 -13.72 4.55 1.71
CA THR A 26 -12.67 5.39 1.12
C THR A 26 -11.32 4.97 1.69
N ASN A 27 -10.29 5.00 0.85
CA ASN A 27 -8.92 4.81 1.32
C ASN A 27 -8.57 5.91 2.34
N PRO A 28 -8.21 5.58 3.60
CA PRO A 28 -7.94 6.56 4.65
C PRO A 28 -6.84 7.57 4.29
N PHE A 29 -5.94 7.19 3.38
CA PHE A 29 -4.93 8.11 2.86
C PHE A 29 -5.55 9.34 2.18
N LEU A 30 -6.67 9.19 1.47
CA LEU A 30 -7.33 10.32 0.80
C LEU A 30 -7.90 11.31 1.82
N ILE A 31 -8.45 10.81 2.93
CA ILE A 31 -8.98 11.63 4.02
C ILE A 31 -7.82 12.35 4.73
N LEU A 32 -6.72 11.65 5.00
CA LEU A 32 -5.51 12.26 5.55
C LEU A 32 -4.98 13.38 4.65
N VAL A 33 -4.93 13.18 3.33
CA VAL A 33 -4.49 14.21 2.38
C VAL A 33 -5.41 15.42 2.38
N LEU A 34 -6.74 15.22 2.38
CA LEU A 34 -7.71 16.33 2.47
C LEU A 34 -7.55 17.12 3.78
N CYS A 35 -7.40 16.44 4.90
CA CYS A 35 -7.16 17.08 6.20
C CYS A 35 -5.83 17.86 6.22
N ASN A 36 -4.76 17.28 5.66
CA ASN A 36 -3.46 17.96 5.53
C ASN A 36 -3.51 19.18 4.62
N ALA A 37 -4.38 19.18 3.61
CA ALA A 37 -4.62 20.31 2.73
C ALA A 37 -5.50 21.41 3.34
N GLY A 38 -5.94 21.25 4.60
CA GLY A 38 -6.82 22.20 5.28
C GLY A 38 -8.23 22.23 4.68
N ASP A 39 -8.71 21.10 4.17
CA ASP A 39 -10.09 20.98 3.72
C ASP A 39 -11.07 20.86 4.91
N THR A 40 -12.33 21.25 4.69
CA THR A 40 -13.35 21.15 5.74
C THR A 40 -13.70 19.69 5.99
N MET A 41 -13.32 19.18 7.16
CA MET A 41 -13.62 17.81 7.57
C MET A 41 -15.08 17.69 8.02
N THR A 42 -15.68 16.52 7.83
CA THR A 42 -17.08 16.25 8.22
C THR A 42 -17.20 15.02 9.11
N ALA A 43 -18.32 14.87 9.82
CA ALA A 43 -18.63 13.64 10.57
C ALA A 43 -18.62 12.40 9.65
N ARG A 44 -19.06 12.56 8.39
CA ARG A 44 -19.02 11.50 7.38
C ARG A 44 -17.59 11.04 7.06
N ASP A 45 -16.61 11.94 7.13
CA ASP A 45 -15.20 11.58 6.93
C ASP A 45 -14.68 10.72 8.08
N VAL A 46 -15.07 11.02 9.32
CA VAL A 46 -14.78 10.18 10.49
C VAL A 46 -15.42 8.80 10.34
N GLU A 47 -16.69 8.75 9.91
CA GLU A 47 -17.39 7.48 9.65
C GLU A 47 -16.70 6.65 8.57
N ARG A 48 -16.27 7.25 7.46
CA ARG A 48 -15.54 6.56 6.38
C ARG A 48 -14.23 5.95 6.86
N VAL A 49 -13.41 6.72 7.59
CA VAL A 49 -12.15 6.24 8.15
C VAL A 49 -12.40 5.11 9.15
N THR A 50 -13.42 5.27 9.98
CA THR A 50 -13.82 4.28 10.97
C THR A 50 -14.36 2.99 10.34
N ALA A 51 -15.11 3.10 9.25
CA ALA A 51 -15.64 1.97 8.49
C ALA A 51 -14.51 1.21 7.78
N ALA A 52 -13.51 1.92 7.23
CA ALA A 52 -12.31 1.30 6.69
C ALA A 52 -11.57 0.48 7.77
N TYR A 53 -11.53 0.96 9.02
CA TYR A 53 -11.06 0.22 10.20
C TYR A 53 -12.01 -0.92 10.68
N GLY A 54 -13.22 -1.06 10.16
CA GLY A 54 -14.05 -2.24 10.42
C GLY A 54 -13.64 -3.49 9.64
N MET A 55 -12.88 -3.35 8.54
CA MET A 55 -12.67 -4.40 7.54
C MET A 55 -11.44 -5.30 7.81
N LYS A 56 -11.28 -5.83 9.03
CA LYS A 56 -10.08 -6.56 9.52
C LYS A 56 -9.57 -7.73 8.66
N TYR A 57 -10.35 -8.22 7.70
CA TYR A 57 -10.03 -9.36 6.85
C TYR A 57 -9.31 -9.00 5.53
N ARG A 58 -8.91 -7.74 5.34
CA ARG A 58 -8.26 -7.28 4.10
C ARG A 58 -6.74 -7.50 4.13
N PRO A 59 -6.11 -7.87 3.00
CA PRO A 59 -4.66 -7.72 2.83
C PRO A 59 -4.22 -6.28 3.15
N PHE A 60 -3.02 -6.11 3.73
CA PHE A 60 -2.47 -4.81 4.15
C PHE A 60 -3.27 -4.08 5.23
N TRP A 61 -4.03 -4.82 6.03
CA TRP A 61 -4.81 -4.29 7.15
C TRP A 61 -4.04 -3.28 8.03
N THR A 62 -2.82 -3.64 8.43
CA THR A 62 -1.98 -2.83 9.32
C THR A 62 -1.61 -1.48 8.70
N ASP A 63 -1.42 -1.42 7.37
CA ASP A 63 -1.14 -0.16 6.66
C ASP A 63 -2.38 0.74 6.70
N TYR A 64 -3.57 0.17 6.48
CA TYR A 64 -4.85 0.87 6.56
C TYR A 64 -5.16 1.35 7.98
N GLU A 65 -4.85 0.54 8.99
CA GLU A 65 -5.00 0.91 10.41
C GLU A 65 -4.09 2.10 10.74
N SER A 66 -2.82 2.06 10.30
CA SER A 66 -1.87 3.17 10.48
C SER A 66 -2.33 4.46 9.80
N LEU A 67 -2.79 4.37 8.55
CA LEU A 67 -3.33 5.51 7.80
C LEU A 67 -4.62 6.06 8.41
N SER A 68 -5.49 5.17 8.91
CA SER A 68 -6.71 5.56 9.62
C SER A 68 -6.40 6.28 10.92
N SER A 69 -5.46 5.77 11.73
CA SER A 69 -5.01 6.45 12.95
C SER A 69 -4.49 7.86 12.66
N MET A 70 -3.67 8.01 11.61
CA MET A 70 -3.20 9.31 11.17
C MET A 70 -4.36 10.21 10.70
N ALA A 71 -5.27 9.72 9.86
CA ALA A 71 -6.42 10.51 9.40
C ALA A 71 -7.30 11.00 10.57
N LEU A 72 -7.64 10.11 11.52
CA LEU A 72 -8.42 10.46 12.71
C LEU A 72 -7.69 11.48 13.58
N SER A 73 -6.40 11.31 13.82
CA SER A 73 -5.58 12.28 14.57
C SER A 73 -5.53 13.64 13.87
N CYS A 74 -5.45 13.67 12.54
CA CYS A 74 -5.52 14.91 11.78
C CYS A 74 -6.86 15.62 11.97
N ILE A 75 -7.98 14.90 11.82
CA ILE A 75 -9.33 15.46 11.99
C ILE A 75 -9.49 16.01 13.42
N SER A 76 -9.12 15.21 14.43
CA SER A 76 -9.21 15.59 15.84
C SER A 76 -8.42 16.86 16.17
N THR A 77 -7.22 16.99 15.59
CA THR A 77 -6.32 18.11 15.91
C THR A 77 -6.56 19.37 15.09
N ARG A 78 -7.24 19.29 13.93
CA ARG A 78 -7.33 20.40 12.96
C ARG A 78 -8.75 20.79 12.58
N SER A 79 -9.76 20.13 13.13
CA SER A 79 -11.16 20.45 12.85
C SER A 79 -12.01 20.37 14.11
N ASP A 80 -13.20 20.97 14.09
CA ASP A 80 -14.17 20.90 15.19
C ASP A 80 -14.99 19.60 15.19
N VAL A 81 -14.66 18.66 14.30
CA VAL A 81 -15.37 17.38 14.19
C VAL A 81 -14.90 16.45 15.30
N SER A 82 -15.84 15.98 16.11
CA SER A 82 -15.57 15.04 17.20
C SER A 82 -15.03 13.70 16.69
N VAL A 83 -13.93 13.24 17.27
CA VAL A 83 -13.30 11.94 17.04
C VAL A 83 -13.26 11.18 18.36
N ASP A 84 -13.56 9.89 18.32
CA ASP A 84 -13.43 9.01 19.49
C ASP A 84 -11.94 8.73 19.78
N GLU A 85 -11.38 9.50 20.72
CA GLU A 85 -10.00 9.38 21.18
C GLU A 85 -9.72 8.03 21.86
N GLY A 86 -10.71 7.43 22.51
CA GLY A 86 -10.57 6.09 23.09
C GLY A 86 -10.33 5.05 21.99
N LYS A 87 -11.06 5.16 20.89
CA LYS A 87 -10.88 4.32 19.71
C LYS A 87 -9.54 4.54 19.02
N LEU A 88 -9.12 5.80 18.84
CA LEU A 88 -7.81 6.11 18.27
C LEU A 88 -6.68 5.50 19.11
N ASN A 89 -6.72 5.66 20.43
CA ASN A 89 -5.75 5.07 21.33
C ASN A 89 -5.75 3.54 21.26
N ASN A 90 -6.92 2.90 21.18
CA ASN A 90 -7.02 1.46 21.01
C ASN A 90 -6.35 0.99 19.70
N MET A 91 -6.53 1.71 18.58
CA MET A 91 -5.85 1.39 17.32
C MET A 91 -4.33 1.48 17.47
N LEU A 92 -3.81 2.53 18.11
CA LEU A 92 -2.36 2.66 18.34
C LEU A 92 -1.82 1.51 19.21
N GLN A 93 -2.56 1.09 20.25
CA GLN A 93 -2.17 -0.06 21.08
C GLN A 93 -2.14 -1.37 20.29
N GLU A 94 -3.13 -1.59 19.42
CA GLU A 94 -3.15 -2.78 18.56
C GLU A 94 -1.97 -2.77 17.56
N LEU A 95 -1.58 -1.61 17.03
CA LEU A 95 -0.40 -1.50 16.16
C LEU A 95 0.89 -1.91 16.88
N LYS A 96 1.07 -1.48 18.14
CA LYS A 96 2.27 -1.83 18.94
C LYS A 96 2.40 -3.33 19.18
N LYS A 97 1.31 -4.01 19.49
CA LYS A 97 1.27 -5.47 19.75
C LYS A 97 1.75 -6.32 18.57
N ARG A 98 1.85 -5.74 17.37
CA ARG A 98 2.26 -6.45 16.14
C ARG A 98 3.76 -6.39 15.89
N GLN A 99 4.54 -5.74 16.76
CA GLN A 99 5.99 -5.72 16.63
C GLN A 99 6.61 -7.08 16.91
N PHE A 100 7.40 -7.56 15.96
CA PHE A 100 8.23 -8.75 16.12
C PHE A 100 9.46 -8.45 16.99
N GLN A 101 10.08 -9.49 17.53
CA GLN A 101 11.28 -9.36 18.38
C GLN A 101 12.47 -8.68 17.69
N ASN A 102 12.51 -8.69 16.36
CA ASN A 102 13.53 -8.00 15.56
C ASN A 102 13.21 -6.52 15.27
N GLY A 103 12.15 -5.98 15.87
CA GLY A 103 11.71 -4.59 15.72
C GLY A 103 10.78 -4.31 14.54
N THR A 104 10.52 -5.29 13.66
CA THR A 104 9.70 -5.08 12.47
C THR A 104 8.21 -5.24 12.73
N ILE A 105 7.39 -4.64 11.87
CA ILE A 105 5.95 -4.92 11.79
C ILE A 105 5.62 -5.23 10.33
N GLY A 106 5.28 -6.49 10.05
CA GLY A 106 5.01 -6.94 8.69
C GLY A 106 6.21 -6.74 7.76
N ASN A 107 6.04 -5.94 6.71
CA ASN A 107 7.09 -5.61 5.73
C ASN A 107 7.71 -4.23 5.99
N PHE A 108 8.65 -3.81 5.13
CA PHE A 108 9.33 -2.52 5.22
C PHE A 108 8.36 -1.33 5.26
N ARG A 109 7.43 -1.28 4.31
CA ARG A 109 6.42 -0.22 4.22
C ARG A 109 5.52 -0.19 5.45
N THR A 110 5.05 -1.36 5.89
CA THR A 110 4.20 -1.48 7.08
C THR A 110 4.92 -1.00 8.33
N THR A 111 6.19 -1.42 8.51
CA THR A 111 7.01 -0.96 9.64
C THR A 111 7.11 0.56 9.64
N ALA A 112 7.44 1.17 8.50
CA ALA A 112 7.55 2.61 8.38
C ALA A 112 6.21 3.33 8.67
N LEU A 113 5.10 2.88 8.10
CA LEU A 113 3.78 3.50 8.32
C LEU A 113 3.31 3.38 9.77
N VAL A 114 3.54 2.22 10.41
CA VAL A 114 3.19 2.04 11.81
C VAL A 114 4.03 2.94 12.69
N THR A 115 5.35 2.99 12.49
CA THR A 115 6.21 3.88 13.28
C THR A 115 5.78 5.34 13.15
N GLN A 116 5.41 5.77 11.94
CA GLN A 116 4.85 7.11 11.72
C GLN A 116 3.54 7.34 12.50
N ALA A 117 2.63 6.37 12.49
CA ALA A 117 1.38 6.45 13.25
C ALA A 117 1.63 6.49 14.76
N LEU A 118 2.63 5.77 15.27
CA LEU A 118 2.95 5.75 16.69
C LEU A 118 3.58 7.04 17.22
N PHE A 119 3.97 7.98 16.35
CA PHE A 119 4.30 9.34 16.79
C PHE A 119 3.08 10.14 17.27
N ILE A 120 1.86 9.71 16.93
CA ILE A 120 0.64 10.27 17.49
C ILE A 120 0.67 10.10 19.01
N HIS A 121 0.50 11.21 19.74
CA HIS A 121 0.49 11.26 21.20
C HIS A 121 1.76 10.65 21.85
N ASP A 122 2.87 10.61 21.12
CA ASP A 122 4.08 9.88 21.54
C ASP A 122 3.82 8.42 21.96
N SER A 123 2.87 7.75 21.30
CA SER A 123 2.43 6.38 21.65
C SER A 123 3.57 5.35 21.62
N TYR A 124 4.63 5.61 20.85
CA TYR A 124 5.84 4.80 20.79
C TYR A 124 6.62 4.71 22.11
N LYS A 125 6.40 5.61 23.07
CA LYS A 125 7.19 5.67 24.32
C LYS A 125 6.99 4.46 25.23
N THR A 126 5.92 3.70 25.07
CA THR A 126 5.66 2.48 25.86
C THR A 126 5.34 1.31 24.94
N ASP A 127 5.84 0.13 25.28
CA ASP A 127 5.47 -1.14 24.65
C ASP A 127 5.79 -1.20 23.14
N PHE A 128 6.76 -0.41 22.69
CA PHE A 128 7.26 -0.40 21.31
C PHE A 128 8.76 -0.09 21.29
N ASP A 129 9.54 -0.94 20.65
CA ASP A 129 10.98 -0.75 20.47
C ASP A 129 11.23 0.10 19.21
N LEU A 130 11.25 1.43 19.41
CA LEU A 130 11.50 2.39 18.33
C LEU A 130 12.91 2.25 17.74
N ASP A 131 13.91 1.95 18.56
CA ASP A 131 15.31 1.90 18.13
C ASP A 131 15.54 0.72 17.18
N SER A 132 14.96 -0.44 17.49
CA SER A 132 15.00 -1.60 16.59
C SER A 132 14.25 -1.34 15.28
N ALA A 133 13.11 -0.65 15.32
CA ALA A 133 12.38 -0.27 14.11
C ALA A 133 13.18 0.71 13.22
N ILE A 134 13.78 1.75 13.81
CA ILE A 134 14.64 2.70 13.09
C ILE A 134 15.87 2.02 12.51
N LYS A 135 16.51 1.12 13.28
CA LYS A 135 17.66 0.35 12.82
C LYS A 135 17.30 -0.48 11.59
N PHE A 136 16.20 -1.24 11.65
CA PHE A 136 15.73 -2.03 10.52
C PHE A 136 15.49 -1.16 9.26
N LEU A 137 14.83 -0.01 9.41
CA LEU A 137 14.57 0.89 8.28
C LEU A 137 15.88 1.45 7.68
N THR A 138 16.84 1.81 8.54
CA THR A 138 18.16 2.35 8.14
C THR A 138 19.01 1.30 7.42
N ASP A 139 19.06 0.08 7.97
CA ASP A 139 19.79 -1.04 7.39
C ASP A 139 19.23 -1.40 6.00
N HIS A 140 17.90 -1.37 5.85
CA HIS A 140 17.24 -1.63 4.56
C HIS A 140 17.58 -0.57 3.50
N LEU A 141 17.54 0.71 3.85
CA LEU A 141 17.89 1.80 2.93
C LEU A 141 19.38 1.77 2.53
N SER A 142 20.26 1.35 3.44
CA SER A 142 21.69 1.24 3.16
C SER A 142 22.02 0.12 2.17
N GLY A 143 21.16 -0.90 2.09
CA GLY A 143 21.33 -2.04 1.18
C GLY A 143 20.56 -1.94 -0.14
N ARG A 144 19.65 -0.96 -0.31
CA ARG A 144 18.74 -0.85 -1.47
C ARG A 144 18.37 0.60 -1.82
N ASN A 145 18.50 0.96 -3.10
CA ASN A 145 18.14 2.28 -3.61
C ASN A 145 16.69 2.34 -4.13
N SER A 146 15.71 2.11 -3.27
CA SER A 146 14.30 2.31 -3.63
C SER A 146 13.82 3.71 -3.23
N ARG A 147 13.42 4.50 -4.24
CA ARG A 147 12.81 5.83 -4.01
C ARG A 147 11.52 5.74 -3.20
N LEU A 148 10.74 4.68 -3.42
CA LEU A 148 9.51 4.42 -2.66
C LEU A 148 9.81 4.07 -1.21
N ASP A 149 10.86 3.29 -0.96
CA ASP A 149 11.25 2.95 0.41
C ASP A 149 11.74 4.18 1.17
N SER A 150 12.52 5.03 0.48
CA SER A 150 12.95 6.32 1.01
C SER A 150 11.76 7.22 1.37
N TYR A 151 10.72 7.25 0.52
CA TYR A 151 9.50 8.03 0.77
C TYR A 151 8.82 7.63 2.10
N TYR A 152 8.78 6.34 2.43
CA TYR A 152 8.16 5.88 3.67
C TYR A 152 9.06 6.02 4.90
N ALA A 153 10.37 5.76 4.77
CA ALA A 153 11.27 5.72 5.92
C ALA A 153 11.83 7.09 6.31
N LEU A 154 12.09 8.01 5.37
CA LEU A 154 12.68 9.31 5.69
C LEU A 154 11.87 10.13 6.72
N PRO A 155 10.52 10.15 6.68
CA PRO A 155 9.75 10.78 7.76
C PRO A 155 10.08 10.17 9.13
N VAL A 156 10.14 8.84 9.23
CA VAL A 156 10.46 8.12 10.47
C VAL A 156 11.83 8.52 11.02
N LEU A 157 12.84 8.54 10.15
CA LEU A 157 14.21 8.91 10.53
C LEU A 157 14.31 10.37 11.04
N ASN A 158 13.39 11.24 10.61
CA ASN A 158 13.27 12.60 11.09
C ASN A 158 12.26 12.76 12.26
N ARG A 159 11.74 11.65 12.81
CA ARG A 159 10.68 11.63 13.82
C ARG A 159 9.44 12.44 13.40
N ARG A 160 9.09 12.32 12.12
CA ARG A 160 7.91 12.93 11.48
C ARG A 160 7.02 11.84 10.91
N SER A 161 5.77 12.22 10.68
CA SER A 161 4.80 11.38 9.97
C SER A 161 4.18 12.15 8.81
N LEU A 162 3.37 11.44 8.02
CA LEU A 162 2.52 12.06 7.00
C LEU A 162 1.59 13.14 7.57
N LEU A 163 1.32 13.17 8.88
CA LEU A 163 0.56 14.26 9.52
C LEU A 163 1.28 15.61 9.47
N ASN A 164 2.61 15.60 9.36
CA ASN A 164 3.40 16.81 9.33
C ASN A 164 3.50 17.43 7.93
N VAL A 165 2.84 16.85 6.92
CA VAL A 165 2.77 17.47 5.59
C VAL A 165 1.76 18.60 5.62
N THR A 166 2.26 19.83 5.50
CA THR A 166 1.46 21.07 5.46
C THR A 166 1.99 21.99 4.37
N SER A 167 1.15 22.93 3.90
CA SER A 167 1.53 23.92 2.87
C SER A 167 2.65 24.87 3.30
N GLY A 168 2.95 24.96 4.59
CA GLY A 168 3.94 25.89 5.16
C GLY A 168 5.40 25.40 5.16
N HIS A 169 5.68 24.15 4.76
CA HIS A 169 7.01 23.55 4.92
C HIS A 169 7.99 23.76 3.75
N CYS A 170 7.52 24.27 2.61
CA CYS A 170 8.41 24.49 1.47
C CYS A 170 9.20 25.79 1.64
N ARG A 171 10.40 25.71 2.23
CA ARG A 171 11.45 26.71 1.98
C ARG A 171 11.95 26.49 0.55
N LYS A 172 11.98 27.55 -0.27
CA LYS A 172 12.70 27.56 -1.55
C LYS A 172 14.19 27.46 -1.23
N GLU A 173 14.71 26.24 -1.09
CA GLU A 173 16.14 26.01 -1.18
C GLU A 173 16.52 25.89 -2.66
N SER A 174 17.62 26.55 -3.02
CA SER A 174 18.17 26.55 -4.37
C SER A 174 18.72 25.19 -4.75
N ASP A 175 18.52 24.83 -6.02
CA ASP A 175 18.88 23.55 -6.63
C ASP A 175 20.39 23.28 -6.56
N ALA A 176 20.82 22.53 -5.55
CA ALA A 176 22.16 21.94 -5.45
C ALA A 176 22.09 20.41 -5.38
N LYS A 177 21.13 19.79 -6.09
CA LYS A 177 20.94 18.33 -6.12
C LYS A 177 21.07 17.70 -7.51
N GLU A 178 21.74 18.39 -8.44
CA GLU A 178 21.93 17.87 -9.80
C GLU A 178 23.11 16.87 -9.92
N GLU A 179 24.05 16.85 -8.97
CA GLU A 179 25.25 16.00 -9.07
C GLU A 179 25.07 14.54 -8.60
N ALA A 180 24.00 14.24 -7.87
CA ALA A 180 23.77 12.88 -7.36
C ALA A 180 23.10 11.94 -8.39
N LEU A 181 22.39 12.48 -9.39
CA LEU A 181 21.65 11.66 -10.37
C LEU A 181 22.53 11.05 -11.46
N GLN A 182 23.66 11.66 -11.80
CA GLN A 182 24.51 11.21 -12.91
C GLN A 182 25.35 9.96 -12.60
N LYS A 183 25.50 9.60 -11.31
CA LYS A 183 26.32 8.46 -10.88
C LYS A 183 25.59 7.11 -10.91
N GLU A 184 24.27 7.09 -11.13
CA GLU A 184 23.45 5.87 -11.17
C GLU A 184 23.38 5.17 -12.55
N LEU A 185 23.92 5.78 -13.62
CA LEU A 185 23.73 5.28 -14.99
C LEU A 185 24.81 4.32 -15.51
N ASN A 186 25.81 3.96 -14.70
CA ASN A 186 26.85 3.01 -15.11
C ASN A 186 26.63 1.64 -14.48
N VAL A 187 25.62 0.92 -14.97
CA VAL A 187 25.36 -0.48 -14.57
C VAL A 187 26.15 -1.41 -15.48
N ASN A 188 26.97 -2.27 -14.86
CA ASN A 188 27.73 -3.31 -15.55
C ASN A 188 26.83 -4.20 -16.40
N ARG A 189 27.24 -4.51 -17.63
CA ARG A 189 26.49 -5.29 -18.64
C ARG A 189 26.53 -6.81 -18.38
N GLU A 190 26.44 -7.21 -17.13
CA GLU A 190 26.30 -8.63 -16.78
C GLU A 190 24.85 -9.07 -17.03
N THR A 191 24.67 -10.29 -17.52
CA THR A 191 23.33 -10.83 -17.81
C THR A 191 22.99 -11.99 -16.88
N ILE A 192 21.75 -12.02 -16.40
CA ILE A 192 21.15 -13.13 -15.66
C ILE A 192 20.14 -13.87 -16.55
N THR A 193 19.88 -15.13 -16.20
CA THR A 193 18.75 -15.88 -16.75
C THR A 193 17.62 -15.88 -15.73
N VAL A 194 16.42 -15.49 -16.15
CA VAL A 194 15.22 -15.48 -15.31
C VAL A 194 14.18 -16.41 -15.95
N PHE A 195 13.58 -17.28 -15.14
CA PHE A 195 12.43 -18.08 -15.55
C PHE A 195 11.15 -17.37 -15.10
N LEU A 196 10.28 -17.03 -16.05
CA LEU A 196 9.01 -16.32 -15.82
C LEU A 196 7.84 -17.25 -16.13
N SER A 197 6.95 -17.45 -15.17
CA SER A 197 5.61 -18.00 -15.38
C SER A 197 4.58 -16.94 -14.99
N ILE A 198 3.48 -16.85 -15.75
CA ILE A 198 2.36 -15.95 -15.46
C ILE A 198 1.13 -16.83 -15.29
N LEU A 199 0.57 -16.82 -14.08
CA LEU A 199 -0.68 -17.49 -13.76
C LEU A 199 -1.78 -16.44 -13.67
N MET A 200 -2.90 -16.63 -14.37
CA MET A 200 -4.09 -15.78 -14.28
C MET A 200 -5.31 -16.66 -14.00
N GLY A 201 -5.94 -16.49 -12.83
CA GLY A 201 -7.12 -17.27 -12.41
C GLY A 201 -6.80 -18.62 -11.76
N GLU A 202 -7.83 -19.41 -11.46
CA GLU A 202 -7.72 -20.75 -10.87
C GLU A 202 -7.51 -21.87 -11.92
N GLU A 203 -7.81 -21.61 -13.19
CA GLU A 203 -7.58 -22.58 -14.27
C GLU A 203 -6.14 -22.45 -14.76
N SER A 204 -5.36 -23.51 -14.54
CA SER A 204 -4.01 -23.69 -15.08
C SER A 204 -4.09 -23.89 -16.59
N ASN A 205 -4.33 -22.82 -17.35
CA ASN A 205 -4.09 -22.82 -18.78
C ASN A 205 -2.57 -22.80 -19.01
N GLY A 206 -1.96 -23.99 -18.90
CA GLY A 206 -0.59 -24.31 -19.26
C GLY A 206 0.48 -23.45 -18.56
N ASP A 207 1.15 -24.01 -17.56
CA ASP A 207 2.35 -23.44 -16.93
C ASP A 207 3.46 -23.20 -17.97
N ARG A 208 3.36 -22.10 -18.72
CA ARG A 208 4.33 -21.77 -19.76
C ARG A 208 5.47 -21.00 -19.10
N LEU A 209 6.52 -21.74 -18.78
CA LEU A 209 7.75 -21.19 -18.23
C LEU A 209 8.61 -20.59 -19.35
N TRP A 210 8.86 -19.29 -19.30
CA TRP A 210 9.69 -18.58 -20.26
C TRP A 210 11.08 -18.34 -19.69
N ARG A 211 12.11 -18.76 -20.43
CA ARG A 211 13.50 -18.47 -20.09
C ARG A 211 13.93 -17.15 -20.74
N LEU A 212 14.10 -16.11 -19.94
CA LEU A 212 14.50 -14.77 -20.36
C LEU A 212 15.97 -14.51 -20.00
N ARG A 213 16.71 -13.84 -20.88
CA ARG A 213 18.05 -13.34 -20.59
C ARG A 213 17.96 -11.83 -20.40
N MET A 214 18.35 -11.38 -19.20
CA MET A 214 18.13 -10.01 -18.74
C MET A 214 19.42 -9.43 -18.17
N PHE A 215 19.53 -8.11 -18.03
CA PHE A 215 20.68 -7.52 -17.35
C PHE A 215 20.57 -7.70 -15.84
N VAL A 216 21.70 -7.76 -15.15
CA VAL A 216 21.75 -7.66 -13.69
C VAL A 216 21.11 -6.31 -13.31
N ASN A 217 20.29 -6.31 -12.25
CA ASN A 217 19.45 -5.20 -11.79
C ASN A 217 18.21 -4.89 -12.65
N SER A 218 17.90 -5.69 -13.67
CA SER A 218 16.59 -5.61 -14.32
C SER A 218 15.45 -5.98 -13.36
N THR A 219 14.31 -5.34 -13.54
CA THR A 219 13.09 -5.47 -12.74
C THR A 219 12.14 -6.52 -13.31
N ILE A 220 11.11 -6.90 -12.54
CA ILE A 220 10.01 -7.74 -13.05
C ILE A 220 9.28 -7.10 -14.23
N TYR A 221 9.18 -5.76 -14.26
CA TYR A 221 8.60 -5.04 -15.39
C TYR A 221 9.45 -5.22 -16.65
N ASP A 222 10.77 -5.16 -16.53
CA ASP A 222 11.67 -5.44 -17.66
C ASP A 222 11.49 -6.89 -18.14
N ALA A 223 11.18 -7.83 -17.24
CA ALA A 223 10.94 -9.23 -17.59
C ALA A 223 9.63 -9.39 -18.38
N ILE A 224 8.56 -8.77 -17.89
CA ILE A 224 7.25 -8.75 -18.54
C ILE A 224 7.34 -8.01 -19.89
N GLU A 225 8.06 -6.90 -19.96
CA GLU A 225 8.25 -6.14 -21.20
C GLU A 225 9.07 -6.95 -22.22
N THR A 226 10.15 -7.61 -21.77
CA THR A 226 10.96 -8.50 -22.61
C THR A 226 10.11 -9.68 -23.11
N TRP A 227 9.29 -10.28 -22.25
CA TRP A 227 8.34 -11.32 -22.62
C TRP A 227 7.32 -10.82 -23.66
N ALA A 228 6.72 -9.65 -23.43
CA ALA A 228 5.75 -9.07 -24.35
C ALA A 228 6.36 -8.78 -25.73
N LYS A 229 7.61 -8.29 -25.78
CA LYS A 229 8.37 -8.09 -27.03
C LYS A 229 8.62 -9.39 -27.79
N ILE A 230 8.86 -10.50 -27.08
CA ILE A 230 9.04 -11.83 -27.69
C ILE A 230 7.70 -12.38 -28.19
N GLY A 231 6.62 -12.24 -27.41
CA GLY A 231 5.27 -12.69 -27.77
C GLY A 231 4.71 -12.00 -29.02
N HIS A 232 4.98 -10.71 -29.20
CA HIS A 232 4.58 -9.95 -30.39
C HIS A 232 5.30 -10.34 -31.69
N ARG A 233 6.39 -11.12 -31.61
CA ARG A 233 7.01 -11.71 -32.80
C ARG A 233 6.29 -12.97 -33.29
N THR A 234 5.43 -13.56 -32.46
CA THR A 234 4.77 -14.83 -32.76
C THR A 234 3.27 -14.72 -32.98
N GLU A 235 2.58 -13.70 -32.47
CA GLU A 235 1.12 -13.55 -32.68
C GLU A 235 0.74 -12.07 -32.89
N GLY A 236 0.25 -11.77 -34.10
CA GLY A 236 -0.31 -10.47 -34.45
C GLY A 236 -1.71 -10.32 -33.87
N GLY A 237 -1.88 -9.44 -32.87
CA GLY A 237 -3.19 -9.08 -32.34
C GLY A 237 -3.08 -8.13 -31.15
N VAL A 238 -3.40 -6.85 -31.37
CA VAL A 238 -3.48 -5.84 -30.31
C VAL A 238 -4.92 -5.74 -29.83
N GLN A 239 -5.16 -5.92 -28.54
CA GLN A 239 -6.33 -5.36 -27.87
C GLN A 239 -5.91 -4.58 -26.62
N ARG A 240 -6.10 -3.25 -26.69
CA ARG A 240 -6.01 -2.32 -25.56
C ARG A 240 -7.26 -2.49 -24.69
N GLY A 241 -7.09 -3.06 -23.50
CA GLY A 241 -8.15 -3.20 -22.49
C GLY A 241 -7.67 -2.76 -21.10
N GLY A 242 -7.12 -1.57 -20.97
CA GLY A 242 -6.59 -1.04 -19.70
C GLY A 242 -7.51 -0.02 -19.04
N LYS A 243 -8.72 -0.42 -18.60
CA LYS A 243 -9.60 0.41 -17.75
C LYS A 243 -10.48 -0.44 -16.83
N GLN A 244 -9.89 -1.18 -15.89
CA GLN A 244 -10.54 -1.65 -14.65
C GLN A 244 -9.54 -2.46 -13.82
N ALA A 245 -8.70 -1.79 -13.03
CA ALA A 245 -7.80 -2.50 -12.11
C ALA A 245 -7.49 -1.70 -10.82
N VAL A 246 -8.34 -0.73 -10.46
CA VAL A 246 -8.09 0.13 -9.28
C VAL A 246 -8.80 -0.37 -8.01
N CYS A 247 -9.64 -1.41 -8.10
CA CYS A 247 -10.40 -1.91 -6.94
C CYS A 247 -10.07 -3.34 -6.49
N LEU A 248 -9.17 -4.04 -7.17
CA LEU A 248 -8.68 -5.34 -6.72
C LEU A 248 -7.24 -5.15 -6.26
N GLY A 249 -7.01 -5.35 -4.97
CA GLY A 249 -5.66 -5.43 -4.40
C GLY A 249 -4.96 -6.65 -5.00
N LEU A 250 -4.38 -6.48 -6.18
CA LEU A 250 -3.56 -7.49 -6.83
C LEU A 250 -2.30 -7.69 -5.98
N GLU A 251 -2.16 -8.90 -5.46
CA GLU A 251 -1.03 -9.34 -4.64
C GLU A 251 0.14 -9.74 -5.55
N TRP A 252 1.36 -9.44 -5.08
CA TRP A 252 2.60 -9.90 -5.70
C TRP A 252 3.42 -10.63 -4.64
N GLU A 253 3.48 -11.96 -4.70
CA GLU A 253 4.39 -12.74 -3.86
C GLU A 253 5.58 -13.18 -4.73
N GLY A 254 6.76 -12.59 -4.50
CA GLY A 254 8.00 -13.01 -5.12
C GLY A 254 8.80 -13.89 -4.16
N ARG A 255 8.90 -15.20 -4.44
CA ARG A 255 9.85 -16.08 -3.74
C ARG A 255 11.08 -16.32 -4.59
N ARG A 256 12.25 -16.09 -4.00
CA ARG A 256 13.54 -16.50 -4.56
C ARG A 256 13.78 -17.96 -4.14
N SER A 257 13.71 -18.89 -5.09
CA SER A 257 14.09 -20.29 -4.84
C SER A 257 15.61 -20.40 -4.64
N ARG A 258 16.06 -21.46 -3.94
CA ARG A 258 17.50 -21.74 -3.74
C ARG A 258 18.26 -21.99 -5.06
N ASP A 259 17.53 -22.23 -6.16
CA ASP A 259 18.08 -22.50 -7.50
C ASP A 259 17.99 -21.30 -8.47
N GLY A 260 17.61 -20.11 -7.99
CA GLY A 260 17.58 -18.89 -8.81
C GLY A 260 16.25 -18.59 -9.52
N ASP A 261 15.22 -19.40 -9.31
CA ASP A 261 13.89 -19.14 -9.85
C ASP A 261 13.17 -18.00 -9.09
N VAL A 262 12.46 -17.16 -9.84
CA VAL A 262 11.54 -16.14 -9.32
C VAL A 262 10.13 -16.51 -9.75
N LEU A 263 9.37 -17.11 -8.84
CA LEU A 263 7.96 -17.42 -9.07
C LEU A 263 7.12 -16.18 -8.76
N VAL A 264 6.20 -15.83 -9.67
CA VAL A 264 5.27 -14.70 -9.52
C VAL A 264 3.86 -15.23 -9.70
N ARG A 265 3.04 -15.13 -8.64
CA ARG A 265 1.64 -15.58 -8.65
C ARG A 265 0.71 -14.38 -8.58
N LEU A 266 -0.28 -14.33 -9.49
CA LEU A 266 -1.42 -13.42 -9.39
C LEU A 266 -2.63 -14.23 -8.92
N SER A 267 -3.26 -13.80 -7.83
CA SER A 267 -4.53 -14.36 -7.34
C SER A 267 -5.60 -13.27 -7.29
N GLU A 268 -6.78 -13.57 -7.83
CA GLU A 268 -8.01 -12.83 -7.50
C GLU A 268 -8.65 -13.52 -6.29
N ASN A 269 -8.81 -12.79 -5.18
CA ASN A 269 -9.56 -13.33 -4.04
C ASN A 269 -11.05 -13.06 -4.23
N SER A 270 -11.75 -13.99 -4.88
CA SER A 270 -13.20 -14.05 -4.91
C SER A 270 -13.74 -14.67 -3.62
N GLN A 271 -13.73 -13.89 -2.53
CA GLN A 271 -14.63 -14.16 -1.39
C GLN A 271 -15.42 -12.91 -1.05
N LEU A 272 -16.38 -12.61 -1.91
CA LEU A 272 -17.49 -11.70 -1.66
C LEU A 272 -18.73 -12.35 -2.27
N GLY A 273 -19.50 -13.07 -1.44
CA GLY A 273 -20.85 -13.47 -1.81
C GLY A 273 -21.29 -14.87 -1.38
N GLN A 274 -21.49 -15.10 -0.08
CA GLN A 274 -22.62 -15.93 0.36
C GLN A 274 -23.27 -15.25 1.57
N ARG A 275 -24.21 -14.36 1.27
CA ARG A 275 -25.19 -13.89 2.24
C ARG A 275 -26.37 -14.85 2.15
N SER A 276 -26.62 -15.52 3.26
CA SER A 276 -27.79 -16.34 3.55
C SER A 276 -29.09 -15.59 3.22
N GLU A 277 -29.94 -16.19 2.39
CA GLU A 277 -31.38 -15.94 2.39
C GLU A 277 -32.12 -17.29 2.46
N ASP A 278 -32.97 -17.37 3.47
CA ASP A 278 -33.90 -18.45 3.78
C ASP A 278 -34.90 -18.72 2.64
N GLY A 279 -35.31 -19.98 2.50
CA GLY A 279 -36.43 -20.37 1.65
C GLY A 279 -36.73 -21.86 1.74
N GLY A 280 -37.46 -22.26 2.79
CA GLY A 280 -37.64 -23.65 3.18
C GLY A 280 -38.32 -24.57 2.18
N THR A 281 -38.09 -25.88 2.35
CA THR A 281 -39.11 -26.89 2.02
C THR A 281 -38.91 -28.18 2.82
N LYS A 282 -39.91 -28.46 3.65
CA LYS A 282 -40.44 -29.76 4.10
C LYS A 282 -39.49 -30.96 4.23
N SER A 283 -39.31 -31.33 5.49
CA SER A 283 -39.10 -32.69 5.97
C SER A 283 -40.08 -33.71 5.37
N ARG A 284 -39.54 -34.80 4.82
CA ARG A 284 -40.16 -36.13 4.80
C ARG A 284 -39.06 -37.17 4.71
N GLY A 285 -38.83 -37.87 5.82
CA GLY A 285 -37.95 -39.03 5.85
C GLY A 285 -38.61 -40.25 5.21
N TYR A 286 -37.78 -41.18 4.77
CA TYR A 286 -38.05 -42.61 4.94
C TYR A 286 -36.71 -43.33 5.15
N LYS A 287 -36.72 -44.19 6.17
CA LYS A 287 -35.73 -45.23 6.48
C LYS A 287 -35.54 -46.17 5.29
N THR A 288 -34.36 -46.77 5.16
CA THR A 288 -34.18 -48.21 5.44
C THR A 288 -32.70 -48.58 5.53
N SER A 289 -32.43 -49.53 6.41
CA SER A 289 -31.17 -50.21 6.67
C SER A 289 -30.72 -51.10 5.51
N ALA A 290 -29.42 -51.46 5.58
CA ALA A 290 -28.64 -52.39 4.77
C ALA A 290 -28.13 -51.84 3.43
#